data_AF-A0A9E2KHM8-F1
#
_entry.id   AF-A0A9E2KHM8-F1
#
_cell.length_a   1.000
_cell.length_b   1.000
_cell.length_c   1.000
_cell.angle_alpha   90.00
_cell.angle_beta   90.00
_cell.angle_gamma   90.00
#
_symmetry.space_group_name_H-M   'P 1'
#
loop_
_entity.id
_entity.type
_entity.pdbx_description
1 polymer ?
#
loop_
_entity_poly.entity_id
_entity_poly.type
_entity_poly.pdbx_seq_one_letter_code
_entity_poly.pdbx_strand_id
1 'polypeptide(L)'
;MKKILKVLAQGEPFAVQSQKAEGGQLMKCNIVLQELGGKYENAYTATMLGDLACCKFYPGELVYAVLRFQVREYNGQMFQDILATDLVKMNN
;
A
#
# COMPACT_ATOMS: atom_id res chain seq x y z
N MET A 1 -6.66 10.06 -0.03
CA MET A 1 -7.80 9.47 -0.77
C MET A 1 -8.37 8.32 0.04
N LYS A 2 -9.69 8.13 0.04
CA LYS A 2 -10.35 6.96 0.64
C LYS A 2 -11.27 6.34 -0.42
N LYS A 3 -11.11 5.05 -0.73
CA LYS A 3 -11.86 4.39 -1.83
C LYS A 3 -11.94 2.88 -1.63
N ILE A 4 -13.00 2.25 -2.14
CA ILE A 4 -13.09 0.79 -2.27
C ILE A 4 -12.28 0.38 -3.51
N LEU A 5 -11.31 -0.49 -3.31
CA LEU A 5 -10.40 -0.98 -4.35
C LEU A 5 -10.34 -2.51 -4.32
N LYS A 6 -10.00 -3.09 -5.46
CA LYS A 6 -9.72 -4.52 -5.61
C LYS A 6 -8.23 -4.76 -5.49
N VAL A 7 -7.85 -5.77 -4.71
CA VAL A 7 -6.45 -6.20 -4.61
C VAL A 7 -6.06 -6.93 -5.90
N LEU A 8 -4.96 -6.53 -6.53
CA LEU A 8 -4.37 -7.23 -7.68
C LEU A 8 -3.20 -8.11 -7.28
N ALA A 9 -2.35 -7.61 -6.38
CA ALA A 9 -1.17 -8.31 -5.90
C ALA A 9 -0.69 -7.71 -4.59
N GLN A 10 -0.01 -8.51 -3.78
CA GLN A 10 0.75 -8.06 -2.62
C GLN A 10 2.14 -8.70 -2.69
N GLY A 11 3.18 -7.90 -2.48
CA GLY A 11 4.55 -8.38 -2.36
C GLY A 11 4.86 -8.97 -0.98
N GLU A 12 5.93 -9.74 -0.89
CA GLU A 12 6.38 -10.30 0.39
C GLU A 12 6.85 -9.21 1.36
N PRO A 13 6.51 -9.31 2.66
CA PRO A 13 7.00 -8.37 3.66
C PRO A 13 8.50 -8.52 3.92
N PHE A 14 9.20 -7.39 3.99
CA PHE A 14 10.62 -7.33 4.31
C PHE A 14 10.91 -6.20 5.30
N ALA A 15 11.98 -6.35 6.08
CA ALA A 15 12.41 -5.35 7.04
C ALA A 15 13.16 -4.20 6.35
N VAL A 16 12.84 -2.96 6.72
CA VAL A 16 13.55 -1.76 6.29
C VAL A 16 13.98 -0.93 7.49
N GLN A 17 15.12 -0.26 7.39
CA GLN A 17 15.58 0.64 8.46
C GLN A 17 14.65 1.86 8.59
N SER A 18 14.38 2.26 9.82
CA SER A 18 13.61 3.46 10.13
C SER A 18 14.02 4.08 11.43
N GLN A 19 14.34 5.36 11.36
CA GLN A 19 14.66 6.21 12.51
C GLN A 19 13.43 6.48 13.40
N LYS A 20 12.22 6.16 12.94
CA LYS A 20 10.97 6.40 13.66
C LYS A 20 10.41 5.15 14.35
N ALA A 21 11.04 3.99 14.17
CA ALA A 21 10.61 2.74 14.81
C ALA A 21 11.47 2.46 16.05
N GLU A 22 10.86 1.98 17.14
CA GLU A 22 11.56 1.71 18.40
C GLU A 22 12.74 0.73 18.25
N GLY A 23 12.63 -0.26 17.34
CA GLY A 23 13.70 -1.21 17.03
C GLY A 23 14.63 -0.79 15.89
N GLY A 24 14.54 0.45 15.39
CA GLY A 24 15.32 0.93 14.25
C GLY A 24 14.97 0.30 12.90
N GLN A 25 14.00 -0.63 12.87
CA GLN A 25 13.50 -1.30 11.68
C GLN A 25 11.97 -1.33 11.70
N LEU A 26 11.36 -1.36 10.51
CA LEU A 26 9.95 -1.68 10.35
C LEU A 26 9.72 -2.63 9.18
N MET A 27 8.61 -3.35 9.23
CA MET A 27 8.17 -4.15 8.09
C MET A 27 7.61 -3.25 6.99
N LYS A 28 7.90 -3.63 5.75
CA LYS A 28 7.42 -2.98 4.53
C LYS A 28 7.00 -4.04 3.53
N CYS A 29 5.90 -3.78 2.81
CA CYS A 29 5.62 -4.47 1.56
C CYS A 29 4.89 -3.53 0.61
N ASN A 30 4.77 -3.94 -0.66
CA ASN A 30 3.98 -3.21 -1.64
C ASN A 30 2.68 -3.96 -1.90
N ILE A 31 1.60 -3.22 -2.16
CA ILE A 31 0.32 -3.74 -2.60
C ILE A 31 -0.11 -3.02 -3.87
N VAL A 32 -0.64 -3.77 -4.83
CA VAL A 32 -1.23 -3.25 -6.07
C VAL A 32 -2.74 -3.30 -5.93
N LEU A 33 -3.35 -2.13 -6.04
CA LEU A 33 -4.80 -1.93 -5.90
C LEU A 33 -5.36 -1.37 -7.20
N GLN A 34 -6.57 -1.78 -7.58
CA GLN A 34 -7.26 -1.31 -8.77
C GLN A 34 -8.63 -0.77 -8.41
N GLU A 35 -9.07 0.28 -9.09
CA GLU A 35 -10.46 0.73 -8.99
C GLU A 35 -11.45 -0.35 -9.49
N LEU A 36 -12.68 -0.29 -8.99
CA LEU A 36 -13.74 -1.19 -9.45
C LEU A 36 -14.22 -0.79 -10.84
N GLY A 37 -14.46 -1.78 -11.69
CA GLY A 37 -14.88 -1.56 -13.07
C GLY A 37 -14.31 -2.63 -14.00
N GLY A 38 -13.86 -2.19 -15.17
CA GLY A 38 -13.36 -3.06 -16.23
C GLY A 38 -11.92 -3.55 -16.04
N LYS A 39 -11.38 -4.14 -17.11
CA LYS A 39 -10.00 -4.65 -17.14
C LYS A 39 -8.94 -3.55 -17.04
N TYR A 40 -9.26 -2.33 -17.49
CA TYR A 40 -8.31 -1.22 -17.68
C TYR A 40 -8.55 -0.05 -16.72
N GLU A 41 -9.09 -0.32 -15.54
CA GLU A 41 -9.25 0.70 -14.51
C GLU A 41 -7.91 1.17 -13.94
N ASN A 42 -7.93 2.37 -13.35
CA ASN A 42 -6.77 2.94 -12.66
C ASN A 42 -6.22 1.97 -11.62
N ALA A 43 -4.89 1.83 -11.61
CA ALA A 43 -4.17 0.99 -10.66
C ALA A 43 -3.13 1.81 -9.89
N TYR A 44 -2.91 1.41 -8.66
CA TYR A 44 -2.02 2.08 -7.71
C TYR A 44 -1.08 1.06 -7.10
N THR A 45 0.22 1.36 -7.14
CA THR A 45 1.20 0.68 -6.30
C THR A 45 1.36 1.48 -5.02
N ALA A 46 0.93 0.91 -3.90
CA ALA A 46 1.03 1.52 -2.58
C ALA A 46 2.01 0.76 -1.70
N THR A 47 2.72 1.48 -0.83
CA THR A 47 3.52 0.91 0.24
C THR A 47 2.66 0.69 1.48
N MET A 48 2.82 -0.46 2.13
CA MET A 48 2.33 -0.74 3.48
C MET A 48 3.52 -0.80 4.44
N LEU A 49 3.33 -0.30 5.66
CA LEU A 49 4.36 -0.19 6.68
C LEU A 49 3.87 -0.78 8.01
N GLY A 50 4.79 -1.32 8.82
CA GLY A 50 4.50 -1.86 10.15
C GLY A 50 3.56 -3.07 10.09
N ASP A 51 2.63 -3.16 11.04
CA ASP A 51 1.69 -4.28 11.14
C ASP A 51 0.84 -4.46 9.88
N LEU A 52 0.49 -3.36 9.22
CA LEU A 52 -0.26 -3.40 7.96
C LEU A 52 0.52 -4.12 6.86
N ALA A 53 1.85 -4.01 6.86
CA ALA A 53 2.70 -4.75 5.92
C ALA A 53 2.68 -6.26 6.16
N CYS A 54 2.38 -6.70 7.39
CA CYS A 54 2.31 -8.11 7.77
C CYS A 54 0.92 -8.74 7.51
N CYS A 55 -0.11 -7.92 7.30
CA CYS A 55 -1.43 -8.38 6.89
C CYS A 55 -1.38 -9.08 5.52
N LYS A 56 -2.26 -10.07 5.31
CA LYS A 56 -2.36 -10.80 4.04
C LYS A 56 -3.61 -10.39 3.28
N PHE A 57 -3.42 -9.86 2.08
CA PHE A 57 -4.44 -9.50 1.10
C PHE A 57 -4.23 -10.34 -0.16
N TYR A 58 -5.32 -10.91 -0.66
CA TYR A 58 -5.29 -11.84 -1.79
C TYR A 58 -5.88 -11.20 -3.05
N PRO A 59 -5.37 -11.55 -4.25
CA PRO A 59 -5.94 -11.07 -5.50
C PRO A 59 -7.45 -11.32 -5.58
N GLY A 60 -8.21 -10.28 -5.96
CA GLY A 60 -9.67 -10.31 -6.05
C GLY A 60 -10.40 -9.84 -4.79
N GLU A 61 -9.73 -9.76 -3.62
CA GLU A 61 -10.36 -9.22 -2.41
C GLU A 61 -10.70 -7.73 -2.57
N LEU A 62 -11.83 -7.33 -1.99
CA LEU A 62 -12.22 -5.92 -1.88
C LEU A 62 -11.74 -5.34 -0.57
N VAL A 63 -11.14 -4.16 -0.65
CA VAL A 63 -10.65 -3.40 0.50
C VAL A 63 -11.16 -1.98 0.46
N TYR A 64 -11.59 -1.45 1.61
CA TYR A 64 -11.68 -0.02 1.82
C TYR A 64 -10.28 0.51 2.14
N ALA A 65 -9.71 1.25 1.19
CA ALA A 65 -8.33 1.72 1.26
C ALA A 65 -8.26 3.20 1.64
N VAL A 66 -7.42 3.52 2.63
CA VAL A 66 -7.03 4.89 2.98
C VAL A 66 -5.60 5.11 2.49
N LEU A 67 -5.46 5.93 1.44
CA LEU A 67 -4.21 6.20 0.75
C LEU A 67 -3.74 7.64 1.00
N ARG A 68 -2.46 7.80 1.34
CA ARG A 68 -1.76 9.08 1.41
C ARG A 68 -0.77 9.19 0.26
N PHE A 69 -0.85 10.31 -0.47
CA PHE A 69 0.07 10.61 -1.55
C PHE A 69 1.14 11.55 -0.99
N GLN A 70 2.40 11.23 -1.26
CA GLN A 70 3.53 12.00 -0.78
C GLN A 70 4.47 12.25 -1.96
N VAL A 71 5.09 13.42 -1.95
CA VAL A 71 6.16 13.74 -2.89
C VAL A 71 7.46 13.72 -2.11
N ARG A 72 8.48 13.07 -2.66
CA ARG A 72 9.84 13.15 -2.14
C ARG A 72 10.82 13.43 -3.27
N GLU A 73 11.87 14.14 -2.93
CA GLU A 73 13.02 14.29 -3.80
C GLU A 73 14.01 13.16 -3.51
N TYR A 74 14.58 12.58 -4.57
CA TYR A 74 15.71 11.66 -4.47
C TYR A 74 16.64 11.86 -5.67
N ASN A 75 17.91 12.17 -5.39
CA ASN A 75 18.92 12.48 -6.42
C ASN A 75 18.47 13.54 -7.44
N GLY A 76 17.84 14.63 -6.96
CA GLY A 76 17.36 15.72 -7.81
C GLY A 76 16.10 15.41 -8.64
N GLN A 77 15.51 14.21 -8.48
CA GLN A 77 14.26 13.83 -9.14
C GLN A 77 13.11 13.80 -8.13
N MET A 78 11.95 14.29 -8.54
CA MET A 78 10.73 14.26 -7.74
C MET A 78 9.96 12.97 -8.01
N PHE A 79 9.71 12.20 -6.94
CA PHE A 79 8.92 10.98 -6.96
C PHE A 79 7.63 11.19 -6.19
N GLN A 80 6.55 10.60 -6.70
CA GLN A 80 5.31 10.49 -5.95
C GLN A 80 5.18 9.06 -5.41
N ASP A 81 5.10 8.94 -4.09
CA ASP A 81 4.80 7.68 -3.43
C ASP A 81 3.34 7.65 -2.96
N ILE A 82 2.77 6.45 -2.93
CA ILE A 82 1.47 6.18 -2.34
C ILE A 82 1.70 5.31 -1.11
N LEU A 83 1.26 5.79 0.05
CA LEU A 83 1.27 5.05 1.30
C LEU A 83 -0.16 4.59 1.63
N ALA A 84 -0.36 3.29 1.80
CA ALA A 84 -1.57 2.78 2.41
C ALA A 84 -1.44 2.97 3.92
N THR A 85 -2.24 3.87 4.48
CA THR A 85 -2.24 4.13 5.93
C THR A 85 -3.23 3.24 6.67
N ASP A 86 -4.22 2.72 5.95
CA ASP A 86 -5.19 1.75 6.48
C ASP A 86 -5.82 0.97 5.32
N LEU A 87 -6.11 -0.30 5.53
CA LEU A 87 -6.84 -1.18 4.61
C LEU A 87 -7.78 -2.07 5.41
N VAL A 88 -9.09 -1.95 5.14
CA VAL A 88 -10.09 -2.79 5.77
C VAL A 88 -10.66 -3.74 4.74
N LYS A 89 -10.53 -5.05 4.97
CA LYS A 89 -11.18 -6.07 4.13
C LYS A 89 -12.69 -5.91 4.22
N MET A 90 -13.34 -5.92 3.06
CA MET A 90 -14.80 -5.97 3.01
C MET A 90 -15.21 -7.45 3.03
N ASN A 91 -15.70 -7.90 4.18
CA ASN A 91 -16.35 -9.20 4.30
C ASN A 91 -17.85 -9.03 4.00
N ASN A 92 -18.41 -9.99 3.27
CA ASN A 92 -19.87 -10.18 3.21
C ASN A 92 -20.37 -10.87 4.48
#